data_AF-A0AAV3FCK7-F1
#
_entry.id   AF-A0AAV3FCK7-F1
#
_cell.length_a   1.000
_cell.length_b   1.000
_cell.length_c   1.000
_cell.angle_alpha   90.00
_cell.angle_beta   90.00
_cell.angle_gamma   90.00
#
_symmetry.space_group_name_H-M   'P 1'
#
loop_
_entity.id
_entity.type
_entity.pdbx_description
1 polymer ?
#
loop_
_entity_poly.entity_id
_entity_poly.type
_entity_poly.pdbx_seq_one_letter_code
_entity_poly.pdbx_strand_id
1 'polypeptide(L)'
;MRKRQSDFKKVKNNQWYDLFEDWELIEASFTAQYGIRLRTETDMTWDEFCTLLSGIMPKTPLGQIVSIRSEEDENILKNFTEEQHKIRNEWRGRQVEQMTDEEKEEQIKEIQEILKKAFS
;
A
#
# COMPACT_ATOMS: atom_id res chain seq x y z
N MET A 1 -21.35 -0.01 30.05
CA MET A 1 -20.32 -0.54 29.12
C MET A 1 -19.64 0.62 28.42
N ARG A 2 -18.34 0.82 28.62
CA ARG A 2 -17.57 1.84 27.87
C ARG A 2 -17.49 1.37 26.42
N LYS A 3 -18.03 2.16 25.48
CA LYS A 3 -17.78 1.93 24.05
C LYS A 3 -16.26 2.01 23.85
N ARG A 4 -15.66 0.91 23.39
CA ARG A 4 -14.25 0.86 23.00
C ARG A 4 -14.14 1.80 21.80
N GLN A 5 -13.69 3.03 22.02
CA GLN A 5 -13.37 3.92 20.91
C GLN A 5 -12.16 3.31 20.23
N SER A 6 -12.33 2.99 18.95
CA SER A 6 -11.25 2.60 18.07
C SER A 6 -10.27 3.78 17.99
N ASP A 7 -9.02 3.56 18.41
CA ASP A 7 -7.93 4.56 18.33
C ASP A 7 -7.46 4.81 16.89
N PHE A 8 -8.08 4.17 15.91
CA PHE A 8 -7.74 4.35 14.50
C PHE A 8 -8.27 5.71 14.01
N LYS A 9 -7.41 6.73 14.08
CA LYS A 9 -7.50 7.93 13.23
C LYS A 9 -7.82 7.50 11.80
N LYS A 10 -8.73 8.22 11.12
CA LYS A 10 -9.08 8.05 9.69
C LYS A 10 -7.88 7.47 8.92
N VAL A 11 -7.97 6.18 8.60
CA VAL A 11 -6.96 5.51 7.79
C VAL A 11 -6.95 6.26 6.47
N LYS A 12 -5.85 6.97 6.16
CA LYS A 12 -5.57 7.41 4.79
C LYS A 12 -5.73 6.15 3.95
N ASN A 13 -6.55 6.20 2.88
CA ASN A 13 -6.66 5.09 1.91
C ASN A 13 -5.26 4.50 1.70
N ASN A 14 -5.10 3.21 1.97
CA ASN A 14 -3.79 2.61 1.96
C ASN A 14 -3.27 2.64 0.52
N GLN A 15 -2.28 3.48 0.26
CA GLN A 15 -1.84 3.82 -1.10
C GLN A 15 -1.00 2.69 -1.74
N TRP A 16 -0.74 1.60 -1.02
CA TRP A 16 0.30 0.63 -1.37
C TRP A 16 -0.21 -0.77 -1.69
N TYR A 17 -1.52 -1.01 -1.54
CA TYR A 17 -2.18 -2.21 -2.04
C TYR A 17 -3.61 -1.90 -2.47
N ASP A 18 -4.15 -2.74 -3.34
CA ASP A 18 -5.55 -2.71 -3.75
C ASP A 18 -6.26 -3.99 -3.29
N LEU A 19 -7.49 -3.85 -2.76
CA LEU A 19 -8.23 -4.98 -2.19
C LEU A 19 -8.62 -6.04 -3.22
N PHE A 20 -8.77 -5.67 -4.49
CA PHE A 20 -9.20 -6.55 -5.56
C PHE A 20 -7.99 -7.11 -6.30
N GLU A 21 -7.04 -6.25 -6.70
CA GLU A 21 -5.86 -6.70 -7.45
C GLU A 21 -4.91 -7.54 -6.59
N ASP A 22 -4.75 -7.19 -5.32
CA ASP A 22 -3.84 -7.91 -4.40
C ASP A 22 -4.58 -8.95 -3.55
N TRP A 23 -5.80 -9.37 -3.92
CA TRP A 23 -6.61 -10.32 -3.14
C TRP A 23 -5.89 -11.64 -2.85
N GLU A 24 -5.15 -12.18 -3.82
CA GLU A 24 -4.39 -13.42 -3.63
C GLU A 24 -3.27 -13.25 -2.60
N LEU A 25 -2.62 -12.07 -2.57
CA LEU A 25 -1.60 -11.74 -1.57
C LEU A 25 -2.22 -11.55 -0.18
N ILE A 26 -3.41 -10.96 -0.11
CA ILE A 26 -4.20 -10.84 1.12
C ILE A 26 -4.51 -12.25 1.67
N GLU A 27 -5.09 -13.13 0.84
CA GLU A 27 -5.42 -14.50 1.23
C GLU A 27 -4.20 -15.30 1.70
N ALA A 28 -3.11 -15.23 0.94
CA ALA A 28 -1.86 -15.90 1.29
C ALA A 28 -1.28 -15.34 2.61
N SER A 29 -1.42 -14.03 2.85
CA SER A 29 -0.94 -13.39 4.08
C SER A 29 -1.78 -13.75 5.30
N PHE A 30 -3.11 -13.82 5.16
CA PHE A 30 -3.99 -14.29 6.22
C PHE A 30 -3.68 -15.74 6.60
N THR A 31 -3.44 -16.60 5.60
CA THR A 31 -3.06 -17.99 5.83
C THR A 31 -1.68 -18.07 6.50
N ALA A 32 -0.69 -17.33 6.00
CA ALA A 32 0.68 -17.39 6.51
C ALA A 32 0.83 -16.81 7.93
N GLN A 33 0.10 -15.75 8.27
CA GLN A 33 0.24 -15.06 9.55
C GLN A 33 -0.72 -15.56 10.62
N TYR A 34 -1.99 -15.78 10.24
CA TYR A 34 -3.05 -16.10 11.19
C TYR A 34 -3.53 -17.55 11.08
N GLY A 35 -3.10 -18.29 10.06
CA GLY A 35 -3.63 -19.63 9.78
C GLY A 35 -5.06 -19.62 9.24
N ILE A 36 -5.58 -18.45 8.83
CA ILE A 36 -6.96 -18.27 8.37
C ILE A 36 -7.01 -18.42 6.85
N ARG A 37 -7.83 -19.36 6.37
CA ARG A 37 -8.14 -19.50 4.94
C ARG A 37 -9.42 -18.74 4.62
N LEU A 38 -9.28 -17.54 4.06
CA LEU A 38 -10.40 -16.61 3.83
C LEU A 38 -11.55 -17.22 3.01
N ARG A 39 -11.26 -18.10 2.04
CA ARG A 39 -12.31 -18.77 1.23
C ARG A 39 -13.20 -19.74 2.01
N THR A 40 -12.73 -20.23 3.15
CA THR A 40 -13.47 -21.20 3.98
C THR A 40 -14.02 -20.57 5.26
N GLU A 41 -13.63 -19.33 5.55
CA GLU A 41 -14.05 -18.62 6.74
C GLU A 41 -15.42 -17.95 6.50
N THR A 42 -16.43 -18.34 7.27
CA THR A 42 -17.81 -17.86 7.10
C THR A 42 -18.26 -16.90 8.21
N ASP A 43 -17.57 -16.90 9.35
CA ASP A 43 -18.06 -16.26 10.56
C ASP A 43 -17.31 -14.96 10.87
N MET A 44 -16.27 -14.64 10.10
CA MET A 44 -15.49 -13.41 10.25
C MET A 44 -16.30 -12.18 9.85
N THR A 45 -16.37 -11.22 10.77
CA THR A 45 -16.99 -9.91 10.49
C THR A 45 -16.09 -9.04 9.63
N TRP A 46 -16.68 -8.09 8.89
CA TRP A 46 -15.90 -7.13 8.09
C TRP A 46 -14.92 -6.30 8.94
N ASP A 47 -15.33 -5.89 10.14
CA ASP A 47 -14.48 -5.12 11.06
C ASP A 47 -13.28 -5.95 11.54
N GLU A 48 -13.48 -7.24 11.79
CA GLU A 48 -12.42 -8.18 12.13
C GLU A 48 -11.46 -8.39 10.96
N PHE A 49 -11.99 -8.60 9.75
CA PHE A 49 -11.19 -8.67 8.52
C PHE A 49 -10.31 -7.42 8.37
N CYS A 50 -10.88 -6.22 8.50
CA CYS A 50 -10.12 -4.97 8.39
C CYS A 50 -9.05 -4.85 9.48
N THR A 51 -9.37 -5.25 10.71
CA THR A 51 -8.42 -5.28 11.82
C THR A 51 -7.25 -6.19 11.52
N LEU A 52 -7.51 -7.42 11.06
CA LEU A 52 -6.48 -8.40 10.71
C LEU A 52 -5.64 -7.97 9.51
N LEU A 53 -6.27 -7.40 8.48
CA LEU A 53 -5.62 -6.89 7.29
C LEU A 53 -4.67 -5.72 7.64
N SER A 54 -5.12 -4.80 8.51
CA SER A 54 -4.28 -3.69 8.99
C SER A 54 -3.07 -4.16 9.82
N GLY A 55 -3.18 -5.34 10.42
CA GLY A 55 -2.12 -5.97 11.23
C GLY A 55 -1.16 -6.87 10.44
N ILE A 56 -1.26 -6.92 9.11
CA ILE A 56 -0.35 -7.73 8.28
C ILE A 56 1.09 -7.26 8.42
N MET A 57 2.00 -8.20 8.71
CA MET A 57 3.42 -7.92 8.93
C MET A 57 4.20 -7.88 7.61
N PRO A 58 5.31 -7.13 7.53
CA PRO A 58 6.16 -7.04 6.32
C PRO A 58 6.67 -8.38 5.76
N LYS A 59 6.73 -9.42 6.59
CA LYS A 59 7.23 -10.75 6.18
C LYS A 59 6.19 -11.63 5.47
N THR A 60 4.94 -11.19 5.37
CA THR A 60 3.90 -11.93 4.62
C THR A 60 3.98 -11.56 3.13
N PRO A 61 3.34 -12.33 2.22
CA PRO A 61 3.31 -12.01 0.80
C PRO A 61 2.84 -10.57 0.50
N LEU A 62 1.73 -10.13 1.11
CA LEU A 62 1.24 -8.75 0.98
C LEU A 62 2.22 -7.76 1.62
N GLY A 63 2.73 -8.06 2.81
CA GLY A 63 3.67 -7.20 3.53
C GLY A 63 4.94 -6.93 2.74
N GLN A 64 5.47 -7.92 2.01
CA GLN A 64 6.64 -7.77 1.16
C GLN A 64 6.37 -6.82 0.00
N ILE A 65 5.24 -7.00 -0.70
CA ILE A 65 4.84 -6.14 -1.81
C ILE A 65 4.61 -4.70 -1.35
N VAL A 66 3.90 -4.51 -0.23
CA VAL A 66 3.68 -3.19 0.37
C VAL A 66 5.00 -2.55 0.78
N SER A 67 5.95 -3.31 1.33
CA SER A 67 7.28 -2.80 1.70
C SER A 67 8.06 -2.32 0.47
N ILE A 68 8.01 -3.08 -0.64
CA ILE A 68 8.67 -2.68 -1.89
C ILE A 68 8.02 -1.42 -2.48
N ARG A 69 6.68 -1.38 -2.52
CA ARG A 69 5.93 -0.27 -3.13
C ARG A 69 6.08 1.04 -2.34
N SER A 70 6.13 0.95 -1.02
CA SER A 70 6.19 2.11 -0.11
C SER A 70 7.60 2.58 0.23
N GLU A 71 8.65 1.92 -0.26
CA GLU A 71 10.04 2.31 0.02
C GLU A 71 10.45 3.63 -0.66
N GLU A 72 11.07 4.49 0.14
CA GLU A 72 11.55 5.83 -0.25
C GLU A 72 13.01 6.09 0.18
N ASP A 73 13.62 5.25 1.02
CA ASP A 73 15.02 5.41 1.43
C ASP A 73 15.96 5.12 0.24
N GLU A 74 16.70 6.14 -0.20
CA GLU A 74 17.62 6.03 -1.33
C GLU A 74 18.67 4.93 -1.18
N ASN A 75 19.15 4.66 0.04
CA ASN A 75 20.15 3.63 0.28
C ASN A 75 19.55 2.24 0.13
N ILE A 76 18.29 2.06 0.51
CA ILE A 76 17.57 0.80 0.30
C ILE A 76 17.25 0.64 -1.18
N LEU A 77 16.73 1.69 -1.83
CA LEU A 77 16.37 1.68 -3.25
C LEU A 77 17.57 1.39 -4.16
N LYS A 78 18.78 1.85 -3.84
CA LYS A 78 20.00 1.53 -4.61
C LYS A 78 20.36 0.05 -4.60
N ASN A 79 19.88 -0.69 -3.61
CA ASN A 79 20.15 -2.11 -3.42
C ASN A 79 18.97 -3.00 -3.86
N PHE A 80 17.91 -2.42 -4.42
CA PHE A 80 16.80 -3.18 -4.95
C PHE A 80 17.25 -4.06 -6.13
N THR A 81 16.65 -5.24 -6.22
CA THR A 81 16.77 -6.06 -7.43
C THR A 81 15.95 -5.45 -8.57
N GLU A 82 16.23 -5.88 -9.80
CA GLU A 82 15.47 -5.46 -10.98
C GLU A 82 13.95 -5.74 -10.81
N GLU A 83 13.60 -6.88 -10.20
CA GLU A 83 12.21 -7.24 -9.94
C GLU A 83 11.56 -6.32 -8.90
N GLN A 84 12.27 -5.94 -7.84
CA GLN A 84 11.74 -4.99 -6.85
C GLN A 84 11.52 -3.61 -7.47
N HIS A 85 12.44 -3.16 -8.32
CA HIS A 85 12.24 -1.93 -9.10
C HIS A 85 11.02 -2.02 -10.00
N LYS A 86 10.83 -3.16 -10.69
CA LYS A 86 9.67 -3.39 -11.55
C LYS A 86 8.36 -3.30 -10.77
N ILE A 87 8.22 -4.04 -9.67
CA ILE A 87 7.03 -4.02 -8.81
C ILE A 87 6.68 -2.58 -8.37
N ARG A 88 7.69 -1.81 -7.94
CA ARG A 88 7.51 -0.43 -7.50
C ARG A 88 7.13 0.50 -8.65
N ASN A 89 7.81 0.40 -9.79
CA ASN A 89 7.58 1.27 -10.94
C ASN A 89 6.22 1.02 -11.58
N GLU A 90 5.80 -0.25 -11.71
CA GLU A 90 4.47 -0.62 -12.21
C GLU A 90 3.35 -0.09 -11.30
N TRP A 91 3.53 -0.14 -9.98
CA TRP A 91 2.56 0.44 -9.05
C TRP A 91 2.45 1.95 -9.25
N ARG A 92 3.58 2.67 -9.29
CA ARG A 92 3.60 4.13 -9.46
C ARG A 92 3.07 4.58 -10.83
N GLY A 93 3.39 3.84 -11.89
CA GLY A 93 2.87 4.12 -13.23
C GLY A 93 1.34 4.11 -13.27
N ARG A 94 0.72 3.12 -12.63
CA ARG A 94 -0.74 3.03 -12.53
C ARG A 94 -1.36 4.19 -11.76
N GLN A 95 -0.72 4.65 -10.70
CA GLN A 95 -1.20 5.83 -9.96
C GLN A 95 -1.24 7.08 -10.84
N VAL A 96 -0.24 7.26 -11.72
CA VAL A 96 -0.20 8.39 -12.68
C VAL A 96 -1.27 8.24 -13.77
N GLU A 97 -1.53 7.02 -14.25
CA GLU A 97 -2.58 6.76 -15.25
C GLU A 97 -3.99 7.02 -14.71
N GLN A 98 -4.22 6.74 -13.43
CA GLN A 98 -5.52 6.92 -12.77
C GLN A 98 -5.80 8.38 -12.35
N MET A 99 -4.81 9.27 -12.40
CA MET A 99 -4.98 10.70 -12.11
C MET A 99 -5.79 11.43 -13.19
N THR A 100 -6.58 12.41 -12.77
CA THR A 100 -7.25 13.33 -13.72
C THR A 100 -6.26 14.30 -14.36
N ASP A 101 -6.66 14.95 -15.44
CA ASP A 101 -5.79 15.93 -16.12
C ASP A 101 -5.50 17.15 -15.23
N GLU A 102 -6.47 17.57 -14.40
CA GLU A 102 -6.27 18.64 -13.42
C GLU A 102 -5.24 18.26 -12.34
N GLU A 103 -5.30 17.02 -11.83
CA GLU A 103 -4.34 16.52 -10.84
C GLU A 103 -2.93 16.43 -11.41
N LYS A 104 -2.80 16.03 -12.69
CA LYS A 104 -1.52 16.02 -13.40
C LYS A 104 -0.97 17.43 -13.57
N GLU A 105 -1.80 18.40 -13.97
CA GLU A 105 -1.39 19.80 -14.09
C GLU A 105 -0.92 20.40 -12.77
N GLU A 106 -1.59 20.08 -11.66
CA GLU A 106 -1.21 20.55 -10.33
C GLU A 106 0.15 19.98 -9.89
N GLN A 107 0.39 18.68 -10.08
CA GLN A 107 1.69 18.06 -9.80
C GLN A 107 2.82 18.63 -10.67
N ILE A 108 2.56 18.90 -11.95
CA ILE A 108 3.56 19.52 -12.84
C ILE A 108 3.93 20.92 -12.32
N LYS A 109 2.97 21.73 -11.87
CA LYS A 109 3.24 23.05 -11.27
C LYS A 109 4.07 22.93 -10.01
N GLU A 110 3.78 21.96 -9.14
CA GLU A 110 4.55 21.73 -7.91
C GLU A 110 6.00 21.34 -8.23
N ILE A 111 6.22 20.44 -9.19
CA ILE A 111 7.55 20.06 -9.67
C ILE A 111 8.30 21.27 -10.24
N GLN A 112 7.64 22.11 -11.05
CA GLN A 112 8.25 23.33 -11.60
C GLN A 112 8.75 24.28 -10.50
N GLU A 113 7.97 24.46 -9.43
CA GLU A 113 8.36 25.32 -8.31
C GLU A 113 9.52 24.73 -7.48
N ILE A 114 9.54 23.40 -7.28
CA ILE A 114 10.67 22.71 -6.64
C ILE A 114 11.95 22.90 -7.48
N LEU A 115 11.87 22.69 -8.79
CA LEU A 115 13.02 22.86 -9.69
C LEU A 115 13.51 24.31 -9.71
N LYS A 116 12.60 25.29 -9.79
CA LYS A 116 12.99 26.71 -9.70
C LYS A 116 13.77 27.00 -8.44
N LYS A 117 13.32 26.51 -7.28
CA LYS A 117 14.00 26.72 -5.99
C LYS A 117 15.34 25.99 -5.89
N ALA A 118 15.49 24.84 -6.55
CA ALA A 118 16.73 24.06 -6.50
C ALA A 118 17.84 24.65 -7.39
N PHE A 119 17.47 25.38 -8.45
CA PHE A 119 18.40 25.96 -9.43
C PHE A 119 18.48 27.50 -9.39
N SER A 120 17.83 28.14 -8.41
CA SER A 120 17.93 29.58 -8.08
C SER A 120 18.88 29.83 -6.92
#